data_AF-A0A8T9EDJ1-F1
#
_entry.id   AF-A0A8T9EDJ1-F1
#
_cell.length_a   1.000
_cell.length_b   1.000
_cell.length_c   1.000
_cell.angle_alpha   90.00
_cell.angle_beta   90.00
_cell.angle_gamma   90.00
#
_symmetry.space_group_name_H-M   'P 1'
#
loop_
_entity.id
_entity.type
_entity.pdbx_description
1 polymer ?
#
loop_
_entity_poly.entity_id
_entity_poly.type
_entity_poly.pdbx_seq_one_letter_code
_entity_poly.pdbx_strand_id
1 'polypeptide(L)'
;MEHFLLPQDVLAAADHSVEISYGMGNLDDIDHLKNRRVRSVADSPQEQLKLSLNRLENSIRQNISRAARRKRAITPRGLVTSAPVIATSKEFFVSHPLSQFLDQINPLSEMVHKRRLSSVGPGGLTRRTASFQARDIHFSHYGRICPIETSEGMNAGLISSLAIQAEVNNSGSLQSPYLKISESSEKERLIALSPAEDDYCRIAIENSLISQWRTREEEPIPVRYQQEFLSVLWEQVDFRSIHPLHYFSVGASLIPFIEHNDANCALTGSTMQRQAVPLINPERCFVGTGSES
;
A
#
# COMPACT_ATOMS: atom_id res chain seq x y z
N MET A 1 13.88 5.30 19.65
CA MET A 1 13.68 6.56 20.39
C MET A 1 12.20 6.69 20.66
N GLU A 2 11.79 6.96 21.90
CA GLU A 2 10.40 7.28 22.19
C GLU A 2 10.19 8.74 21.79
N HIS A 3 9.24 8.98 20.89
CA HIS A 3 8.86 10.31 20.46
C HIS A 3 7.75 10.79 21.40
N PHE A 4 7.98 11.91 22.07
CA PHE A 4 7.01 12.53 22.97
C PHE A 4 6.56 13.85 22.36
N LEU A 5 5.27 14.15 22.50
CA LEU A 5 4.72 15.45 22.15
C LEU A 5 5.31 16.51 23.07
N LEU A 6 5.81 17.59 22.48
CA LEU A 6 6.24 18.77 23.19
C LEU A 6 5.05 19.70 23.43
N PRO A 7 5.06 20.51 24.50
CA PRO A 7 4.01 21.51 24.72
C PRO A 7 3.82 22.47 23.52
N GLN A 8 4.91 22.74 22.78
CA GLN A 8 4.88 23.56 21.56
C GLN A 8 4.08 22.93 20.43
N ASP A 9 4.10 21.60 20.29
CA ASP A 9 3.34 20.89 19.26
C ASP A 9 1.83 21.06 19.47
N VAL A 10 1.39 21.09 20.73
CA VAL A 10 -0.02 21.30 21.10
C VAL A 10 -0.47 22.73 20.78
N LEU A 11 0.38 23.72 21.07
CA LEU A 11 0.09 25.12 20.74
C LEU A 11 0.02 25.31 19.23
N ALA A 12 0.99 24.78 18.48
CA ALA A 12 1.00 24.85 17.02
C ALA A 12 -0.23 24.17 16.40
N ALA A 13 -0.66 23.02 16.93
CA ALA A 13 -1.88 22.35 16.48
C ALA A 13 -3.16 23.18 16.77
N ALA A 14 -3.22 23.85 17.93
CA ALA A 14 -4.33 24.72 18.27
C ALA A 14 -4.36 25.97 17.37
N ASP A 15 -3.23 26.61 17.15
CA ASP A 15 -3.09 27.77 16.26
C ASP A 15 -3.51 27.41 14.84
N HIS A 16 -3.04 26.27 14.31
CA HIS A 16 -3.41 25.80 12.98
C HIS A 16 -4.92 25.50 12.86
N SER A 17 -5.54 24.95 13.91
CA SER A 17 -6.99 24.75 13.92
C SER A 17 -7.77 26.07 13.90
N VAL A 18 -7.22 27.13 14.51
CA VAL A 18 -7.80 28.48 14.48
C VAL A 18 -7.61 29.10 13.09
N GLU A 19 -6.43 28.99 12.48
CA GLU A 19 -6.17 29.44 11.11
C GLU A 19 -7.16 28.86 10.10
N ILE A 20 -7.37 27.53 10.14
CA ILE A 20 -8.35 26.84 9.29
C ILE A 20 -9.76 27.41 9.49
N SER A 21 -10.14 27.72 10.73
CA SER A 21 -11.47 28.30 11.02
C SER A 21 -11.67 29.69 10.42
N TYR A 22 -10.57 30.43 10.20
CA TYR A 22 -10.56 31.71 9.49
C TYR A 22 -10.37 31.56 7.97
N GLY A 23 -10.36 30.33 7.45
CA GLY A 23 -10.15 30.04 6.03
C GLY A 23 -8.69 30.21 5.59
N MET A 24 -7.75 30.23 6.52
CA MET A 24 -6.31 30.25 6.23
C MET A 24 -5.78 28.81 6.26
N GLY A 25 -5.29 28.32 5.12
CA GLY A 25 -4.75 26.96 4.96
C GLY A 25 -5.66 26.03 4.17
N ASN A 26 -5.23 24.77 4.04
CA ASN A 26 -5.94 23.72 3.29
C ASN A 26 -6.42 22.63 4.26
N LEU A 27 -7.58 22.06 3.98
CA LEU A 27 -8.07 20.89 4.71
C LEU A 27 -7.33 19.63 4.25
N ASP A 28 -6.99 18.78 5.20
CA ASP A 28 -6.41 17.47 4.90
C ASP A 28 -7.46 16.50 4.37
N ASP A 29 -7.08 15.79 3.32
CA ASP A 29 -7.86 14.69 2.75
C ASP A 29 -7.45 13.36 3.40
N ILE A 30 -8.37 12.76 4.15
CA ILE A 30 -8.16 11.50 4.88
C ILE A 30 -7.93 10.31 3.92
N ASP A 31 -8.47 10.38 2.70
CA ASP A 31 -8.43 9.29 1.74
C ASP A 31 -7.17 9.34 0.84
N HIS A 32 -6.47 10.47 0.83
CA HIS A 32 -5.19 10.61 0.14
C HIS A 32 -4.15 9.62 0.67
N LEU A 33 -3.46 8.90 -0.24
CA LEU A 33 -2.42 7.94 0.14
C LEU A 33 -1.20 8.57 0.83
N LYS A 34 -1.08 9.91 0.85
CA LYS A 34 -0.04 10.60 1.64
C LYS A 34 -0.34 10.54 3.14
N ASN A 35 -1.62 10.44 3.49
CA ASN A 35 -2.14 10.36 4.85
C ASN A 35 -2.43 8.93 5.28
N ARG A 36 -2.17 7.94 4.42
CA ARG A 36 -2.35 6.52 4.69
C ARG A 36 -1.00 5.79 4.66
N ARG A 37 -0.79 4.90 5.62
CA ARG A 37 0.44 4.11 5.76
C ARG A 37 0.12 2.62 5.70
N VAL A 38 0.87 1.89 4.89
CA VAL A 38 0.84 0.43 4.86
C VAL A 38 1.61 -0.09 6.08
N ARG A 39 0.93 -0.92 6.89
CA ARG A 39 1.57 -1.71 7.94
C ARG A 39 1.92 -3.08 7.39
N SER A 40 3.21 -3.41 7.41
CA SER A 40 3.70 -4.69 6.94
C SER A 40 3.64 -5.76 8.03
N VAL A 41 3.98 -6.99 7.64
CA VAL A 41 4.18 -8.12 8.58
C VAL A 41 5.34 -7.85 9.54
N ALA A 42 6.24 -6.90 9.27
CA ALA A 42 7.28 -6.54 10.23
C ALA A 42 6.73 -5.63 11.35
N ASP A 43 5.84 -4.69 11.02
CA ASP A 43 5.35 -3.68 11.98
C ASP A 43 4.44 -4.30 13.05
N SER A 44 3.49 -5.16 12.65
CA SER A 44 2.42 -5.64 13.54
C SER A 44 2.93 -6.59 14.65
N PRO A 45 3.76 -7.61 14.37
CA PRO A 45 4.36 -8.45 15.40
C PRO A 45 5.36 -7.67 16.27
N GLN A 46 6.03 -6.65 15.73
CA GLN A 46 6.94 -5.81 16.50
C GLN A 46 6.20 -5.07 17.63
N GLU A 47 5.02 -4.50 17.34
CA GLU A 47 4.17 -3.88 18.37
C GLU A 47 3.76 -4.90 19.45
N GLN A 48 3.35 -6.11 19.06
CA GLN A 48 2.98 -7.17 20.01
C GLN A 48 4.17 -7.65 20.85
N LEU A 49 5.35 -7.73 20.24
CA LEU A 49 6.59 -8.08 20.93
C LEU A 49 7.00 -6.99 21.91
N LYS A 50 6.82 -5.70 21.57
CA LYS A 50 7.04 -4.60 22.51
C LYS A 50 6.13 -4.74 23.74
N LEU A 51 4.84 -5.03 23.54
CA LEU A 51 3.90 -5.25 24.64
C LEU A 51 4.28 -6.47 25.50
N SER A 52 4.76 -7.56 24.87
CA SER A 52 5.17 -8.76 25.60
C SER A 52 6.44 -8.55 26.43
N LEU A 53 7.40 -7.78 25.90
CA LEU A 53 8.61 -7.38 26.63
C LEU A 53 8.28 -6.45 27.81
N ASN A 54 7.36 -5.51 27.65
CA ASN A 54 6.91 -4.66 28.76
C ASN A 54 6.24 -5.48 29.89
N ARG A 55 5.46 -6.51 29.54
CA ARG A 55 4.90 -7.46 30.51
C ARG A 55 5.99 -8.27 31.21
N LEU A 56 6.98 -8.75 30.46
CA LEU A 56 8.13 -9.47 31.00
C LEU A 56 8.93 -8.60 31.97
N GLU A 57 9.18 -7.34 31.63
CA GLU A 57 9.86 -6.38 32.50
C GLU A 57 9.12 -6.20 33.83
N ASN A 58 7.80 -6.00 33.79
CA ASN A 58 6.98 -5.87 34.99
C ASN A 58 7.02 -7.14 35.85
N SER A 59 6.99 -8.33 35.24
CA SER A 59 7.13 -9.60 35.94
C SER A 59 8.50 -9.73 36.63
N ILE A 60 9.58 -9.35 35.93
CA ILE A 60 10.94 -9.33 36.47
C ILE A 60 11.02 -8.38 37.67
N ARG A 61 10.53 -7.14 37.54
CA ARG A 61 10.51 -6.14 38.65
C ARG A 61 9.78 -6.68 39.88
N GLN A 62 8.64 -7.35 39.69
CA GLN A 62 7.90 -7.98 40.77
C GLN A 62 8.66 -9.14 41.42
N ASN A 63 9.30 -9.99 40.61
CA ASN A 63 10.09 -11.12 41.10
C ASN A 63 11.33 -10.68 41.89
N ILE A 64 12.03 -9.64 41.42
CA ILE A 64 13.13 -9.00 42.15
C ILE A 64 12.63 -8.48 43.50
N SER A 65 11.51 -7.74 43.51
CA SER A 65 10.91 -7.19 44.72
C SER A 65 10.50 -8.29 45.74
N ARG A 66 10.04 -9.45 45.25
CA ARG A 66 9.69 -10.61 46.09
C ARG A 66 10.93 -11.33 46.62
N ALA A 67 11.96 -11.51 45.79
CA ALA A 67 13.21 -12.16 46.19
C ALA A 67 13.97 -11.33 47.24
N ALA A 68 13.99 -9.99 47.07
CA ALA A 68 14.56 -9.06 48.04
C ALA A 68 13.89 -9.16 49.42
N ARG A 69 12.54 -9.21 49.47
CA ARG A 69 11.79 -9.41 50.73
C ARG A 69 12.12 -10.73 51.44
N ARG A 70 12.45 -11.78 50.68
CA ARG A 70 12.75 -13.12 51.19
C ARG A 70 14.24 -13.39 51.40
N LYS A 71 15.12 -12.39 51.21
CA LYS A 71 16.59 -12.52 51.25
C LYS A 71 17.13 -13.71 50.44
N ARG A 72 16.52 -14.01 49.29
CA ARG A 72 16.96 -15.09 48.40
C ARG A 72 17.99 -14.58 47.40
N ALA A 73 18.98 -15.42 47.09
CA ALA A 73 19.93 -15.14 46.00
C ALA A 73 19.18 -15.07 44.66
N ILE A 74 19.50 -14.07 43.86
CA ILE A 74 18.87 -13.80 42.56
C ILE A 74 19.83 -14.24 41.46
N THR A 75 19.33 -15.02 40.50
CA THR A 75 20.07 -15.37 39.28
C THR A 75 19.33 -14.88 38.05
N PRO A 76 20.01 -14.38 37.00
CA PRO A 76 19.35 -13.90 35.78
C PRO A 76 18.45 -14.96 35.11
N ARG A 77 18.90 -16.22 35.11
CA ARG A 77 18.12 -17.35 34.57
C ARG A 77 16.82 -17.62 35.33
N GLY A 78 16.79 -17.33 36.65
CA GLY A 78 15.59 -17.49 37.46
C GLY A 78 14.58 -16.34 37.36
N LEU A 79 14.99 -15.20 36.78
CA LEU A 79 14.13 -14.03 36.60
C LEU A 79 13.47 -13.99 35.23
N VAL A 80 14.19 -14.40 34.18
CA VAL A 80 13.72 -14.33 32.80
C VAL A 80 12.97 -15.60 32.42
N THR A 81 11.73 -15.44 31.97
CA THR A 81 10.92 -16.54 31.41
C THR A 81 10.51 -16.21 29.98
N SER A 82 10.62 -17.17 29.08
CA SER A 82 10.24 -17.02 27.67
C SER A 82 8.74 -17.21 27.43
N ALA A 83 8.01 -17.77 28.41
CA ALA A 83 6.59 -18.11 28.27
C ALA A 83 5.70 -16.95 27.81
N PRO A 84 5.81 -15.71 28.34
CA PRO A 84 4.99 -14.59 27.87
C PRO A 84 5.22 -14.25 26.40
N VAL A 85 6.48 -14.26 25.96
CA VAL A 85 6.86 -13.92 24.59
C VAL A 85 6.34 -14.98 23.61
N ILE A 86 6.54 -16.27 23.94
CA ILE A 86 6.04 -17.39 23.14
C ILE A 86 4.52 -17.36 23.05
N ALA A 87 3.83 -17.09 24.17
CA ALA A 87 2.37 -17.00 24.19
C ALA A 87 1.86 -15.87 23.29
N THR A 88 2.42 -14.66 23.39
CA THR A 88 2.01 -13.52 22.53
C THR A 88 2.29 -13.76 21.05
N SER A 89 3.41 -14.43 20.72
CA SER A 89 3.72 -14.76 19.33
C SER A 89 2.73 -15.79 18.77
N LYS A 90 2.41 -16.84 19.54
CA LYS A 90 1.40 -17.83 19.16
C LYS A 90 0.02 -17.19 19.00
N GLU A 91 -0.39 -16.36 19.95
CA GLU A 91 -1.67 -15.66 19.89
C GLU A 91 -1.78 -14.83 18.62
N PHE A 92 -0.76 -14.04 18.28
CA PHE A 92 -0.75 -13.26 17.04
C PHE A 92 -0.96 -14.13 15.79
N PHE A 93 -0.12 -15.15 15.56
CA PHE A 93 -0.23 -15.92 14.32
C PHE A 93 -1.49 -16.80 14.24
N VAL A 94 -2.06 -17.19 15.38
CA VAL A 94 -3.25 -18.05 15.43
C VAL A 94 -4.56 -17.27 15.35
N SER A 95 -4.67 -16.11 16.01
CA SER A 95 -5.96 -15.40 16.16
C SER A 95 -6.03 -14.07 15.44
N HIS A 96 -4.92 -13.52 14.96
CA HIS A 96 -4.94 -12.19 14.36
C HIS A 96 -5.70 -12.19 13.03
N PRO A 97 -6.68 -11.28 12.80
CA PRO A 97 -7.51 -11.29 11.59
C PRO A 97 -6.76 -11.15 10.25
N LEU A 98 -5.55 -10.57 10.30
CA LEU A 98 -4.66 -10.43 9.15
C LEU A 98 -3.73 -11.65 8.94
N SER A 99 -3.68 -12.58 9.90
CA SER A 99 -2.98 -13.86 9.77
C SER A 99 -3.95 -14.88 9.18
N GLN A 100 -3.99 -14.94 7.85
CA GLN A 100 -4.95 -15.76 7.10
C GLN A 100 -4.27 -16.99 6.51
N PHE A 101 -5.05 -18.05 6.27
CA PHE A 101 -4.58 -19.15 5.45
C PHE A 101 -4.34 -18.66 4.02
N LEU A 102 -3.20 -19.04 3.46
CA LEU A 102 -2.81 -18.61 2.12
C LEU A 102 -3.72 -19.25 1.06
N ASP A 103 -4.19 -18.46 0.11
CA ASP A 103 -4.95 -18.96 -1.03
C ASP A 103 -3.99 -19.64 -2.03
N GLN A 104 -3.95 -20.97 -2.01
CA GLN A 104 -3.01 -21.79 -2.79
C GLN A 104 -3.71 -22.61 -3.88
N ILE A 105 -4.79 -22.09 -4.46
CA ILE A 105 -5.51 -22.78 -5.54
C ILE A 105 -4.62 -22.86 -6.79
N ASN A 106 -3.99 -21.74 -7.14
CA ASN A 106 -3.04 -21.65 -8.25
C ASN A 106 -1.95 -20.60 -7.96
N PRO A 107 -0.88 -20.51 -8.77
CA PRO A 107 0.20 -19.55 -8.51
C PRO A 107 -0.27 -18.09 -8.46
N LEU A 108 -1.26 -17.72 -9.29
CA LEU A 108 -1.82 -16.39 -9.30
C LEU A 108 -2.57 -16.06 -8.01
N SER A 109 -3.36 -17.00 -7.47
CA SER A 109 -4.09 -16.80 -6.22
C SER A 109 -3.13 -16.52 -5.07
N GLU A 110 -2.00 -17.23 -5.05
CA GLU A 110 -0.95 -17.05 -4.05
C GLU A 110 -0.28 -15.67 -4.17
N MET A 111 0.13 -15.29 -5.38
CA MET A 111 0.76 -13.99 -5.64
C MET A 111 -0.15 -12.84 -5.28
N VAL A 112 -1.43 -12.91 -5.68
CA VAL A 112 -2.40 -11.86 -5.39
C VAL A 112 -2.71 -11.78 -3.89
N HIS A 113 -2.86 -12.91 -3.20
CA HIS A 113 -3.07 -12.90 -1.74
C HIS A 113 -1.91 -12.21 -1.02
N LYS A 114 -0.66 -12.54 -1.39
CA LYS A 114 0.54 -11.92 -0.80
C LYS A 114 0.65 -10.41 -1.08
N ARG A 115 0.03 -9.90 -2.15
CA ARG A 115 0.02 -8.49 -2.56
C ARG A 115 -1.28 -7.74 -2.20
N ARG A 116 -2.11 -8.35 -1.35
CA ARG A 116 -3.39 -7.79 -0.92
C ARG A 116 -3.18 -6.75 0.18
N LEU A 117 -3.87 -5.62 0.05
CA LEU A 117 -4.00 -4.58 1.07
C LEU A 117 -5.37 -4.70 1.74
N SER A 118 -5.40 -4.56 3.07
CA SER A 118 -6.64 -4.54 3.85
C SER A 118 -6.70 -3.28 4.69
N SER A 119 -7.77 -2.50 4.51
CA SER A 119 -8.13 -1.38 5.38
C SER A 119 -8.88 -1.85 6.64
N VAL A 120 -9.24 -3.14 6.71
CA VAL A 120 -9.97 -3.76 7.83
C VAL A 120 -8.99 -4.51 8.72
N GLY A 121 -9.14 -4.34 10.04
CA GLY A 121 -8.34 -5.04 11.05
C GLY A 121 -8.20 -4.23 12.33
N PRO A 122 -7.44 -4.73 13.32
CA PRO A 122 -7.13 -3.98 14.52
C PRO A 122 -6.49 -2.61 14.19
N GLY A 123 -7.10 -1.53 14.66
CA GLY A 123 -6.65 -0.15 14.37
C GLY A 123 -7.08 0.39 12.98
N GLY A 124 -7.82 -0.39 12.19
CA GLY A 124 -8.37 0.03 10.89
C GLY A 124 -9.88 0.22 10.92
N LEU A 125 -10.49 0.19 9.73
CA LEU A 125 -11.94 0.31 9.55
C LEU A 125 -12.66 -0.99 9.87
N THR A 126 -13.96 -0.90 10.15
CA THR A 126 -14.83 -2.09 10.19
C THR A 126 -15.71 -2.14 8.94
N ARG A 127 -16.04 -3.35 8.49
CA ARG A 127 -16.87 -3.57 7.28
C ARG A 127 -18.22 -2.86 7.33
N ARG A 128 -18.79 -2.67 8.52
CA ARG A 128 -20.12 -2.07 8.70
C ARG A 128 -20.08 -0.55 8.88
N THR A 129 -18.99 -0.01 9.40
CA THR A 129 -18.87 1.43 9.73
C THR A 129 -18.05 2.21 8.70
N ALA A 130 -17.39 1.53 7.75
CA ALA A 130 -16.67 2.19 6.68
C ALA A 130 -17.63 3.02 5.82
N SER A 131 -17.33 4.31 5.67
CA SER A 131 -18.06 5.24 4.82
C SER A 131 -17.96 4.88 3.35
N PHE A 132 -18.83 5.45 2.52
CA PHE A 132 -18.75 5.31 1.07
C PHE A 132 -17.45 5.89 0.51
N GLN A 133 -17.02 7.06 0.99
CA GLN A 133 -15.77 7.72 0.58
C GLN A 133 -14.54 6.83 0.81
N ALA A 134 -14.47 6.15 1.97
CA ALA A 134 -13.35 5.28 2.29
C ALA A 134 -13.26 4.02 1.39
N ARG A 135 -14.33 3.69 0.65
CA ARG A 135 -14.41 2.57 -0.31
C ARG A 135 -14.19 3.02 -1.76
N ASP A 136 -14.23 4.32 -2.01
CA ASP A 136 -14.16 4.87 -3.35
C ASP A 136 -12.73 4.84 -3.90
N ILE A 137 -12.60 4.98 -5.22
CA ILE A 137 -11.31 5.00 -5.89
C ILE A 137 -10.78 6.43 -5.86
N HIS A 138 -9.77 6.65 -5.03
CA HIS A 138 -9.11 7.93 -4.90
C HIS A 138 -8.06 8.14 -6.00
N PHE A 139 -7.88 9.36 -6.50
CA PHE A 139 -6.93 9.68 -7.58
C PHE A 139 -5.48 9.32 -7.22
N SER A 140 -5.10 9.43 -5.94
CA SER A 140 -3.75 9.03 -5.50
C SER A 140 -3.48 7.52 -5.63
N HIS A 141 -4.48 6.68 -5.95
CA HIS A 141 -4.31 5.24 -6.17
C HIS A 141 -3.54 4.91 -7.45
N TYR A 142 -3.46 5.81 -8.44
CA TYR A 142 -2.78 5.56 -9.71
C TYR A 142 -1.36 5.03 -9.49
N GLY A 143 -1.08 3.86 -10.09
CA GLY A 143 0.23 3.19 -10.06
C GLY A 143 0.58 2.54 -8.72
N ARG A 144 -0.32 2.59 -7.73
CA ARG A 144 -0.09 2.15 -6.35
C ARG A 144 -1.08 1.06 -5.92
N ILE A 145 -2.38 1.33 -6.08
CA ILE A 145 -3.46 0.40 -5.79
C ILE A 145 -4.25 0.18 -7.07
N CYS A 146 -4.55 -1.09 -7.39
CA CYS A 146 -5.32 -1.39 -8.59
C CYS A 146 -6.76 -0.88 -8.43
N PRO A 147 -7.28 -0.10 -9.40
CA PRO A 147 -8.65 0.41 -9.35
C PRO A 147 -9.70 -0.66 -9.67
N ILE A 148 -9.31 -1.75 -10.34
CA ILE A 148 -10.23 -2.82 -10.76
C ILE A 148 -10.31 -3.90 -9.69
N GLU A 149 -9.17 -4.37 -9.19
CA GLU A 149 -9.13 -5.56 -8.35
C GLU A 149 -9.43 -5.24 -6.88
N THR A 150 -10.68 -5.49 -6.50
CA THR A 150 -11.20 -5.42 -5.13
C THR A 150 -11.97 -6.69 -4.78
N SER A 151 -12.15 -6.96 -3.49
CA SER A 151 -13.14 -7.97 -3.07
C SER A 151 -14.57 -7.52 -3.37
N GLU A 152 -15.48 -8.45 -3.60
CA GLU A 152 -16.91 -8.16 -3.78
C GLU A 152 -17.68 -8.09 -2.44
N GLY A 153 -18.93 -7.63 -2.51
CA GLY A 153 -19.84 -7.57 -1.36
C GLY A 153 -19.42 -6.57 -0.29
N MET A 154 -19.53 -6.94 0.99
CA MET A 154 -19.25 -6.03 2.11
C MET A 154 -17.80 -5.53 2.18
N ASN A 155 -16.87 -6.20 1.49
CA ASN A 155 -15.45 -5.86 1.48
C ASN A 155 -15.04 -4.99 0.28
N ALA A 156 -15.98 -4.62 -0.60
CA ALA A 156 -15.70 -3.76 -1.75
C ALA A 156 -15.06 -2.43 -1.34
N GLY A 157 -13.92 -2.10 -1.96
CA GLY A 157 -13.12 -0.90 -1.65
C GLY A 157 -12.31 -0.97 -0.35
N LEU A 158 -12.48 -2.02 0.46
CA LEU A 158 -11.75 -2.20 1.72
C LEU A 158 -10.61 -3.19 1.63
N ILE A 159 -10.68 -4.09 0.64
CA ILE A 159 -9.67 -5.07 0.33
C ILE A 159 -9.33 -4.93 -1.15
N SER A 160 -8.12 -4.48 -1.41
CA SER A 160 -7.63 -4.14 -2.76
C SER A 160 -6.28 -4.80 -3.02
N SER A 161 -5.86 -4.85 -4.28
CA SER A 161 -4.54 -5.35 -4.65
C SER A 161 -3.56 -4.23 -4.96
N LEU A 162 -2.28 -4.41 -4.64
CA LEU A 162 -1.21 -3.54 -5.13
C LEU A 162 -1.14 -3.56 -6.66
N ALA A 163 -0.81 -2.41 -7.26
CA ALA A 163 -0.44 -2.37 -8.66
C ALA A 163 0.88 -3.14 -8.91
N ILE A 164 1.17 -3.54 -10.15
CA ILE A 164 2.30 -4.41 -10.49
C ILE A 164 3.64 -3.84 -9.99
N GLN A 165 3.90 -2.57 -10.27
CA GLN A 165 5.16 -1.90 -9.94
C GLN A 165 5.10 -1.10 -8.63
N ALA A 166 4.00 -1.20 -7.87
CA ALA A 166 3.89 -0.49 -6.61
C ALA A 166 4.87 -1.04 -5.58
N GLU A 167 5.56 -0.14 -4.88
CA GLU A 167 6.52 -0.46 -3.83
C GLU A 167 6.11 0.21 -2.51
N VAL A 168 6.49 -0.42 -1.39
CA VAL A 168 6.30 0.16 -0.05
C VAL A 168 7.66 0.60 0.45
N ASN A 169 7.82 1.89 0.73
CA ASN A 169 9.08 2.40 1.26
C ASN A 169 9.24 2.07 2.76
N ASN A 170 10.41 2.39 3.32
CA ASN A 170 10.69 2.12 4.73
C ASN A 170 9.76 2.85 5.72
N SER A 171 9.15 3.98 5.31
CA SER A 171 8.16 4.68 6.12
C SER A 171 6.75 4.11 5.97
N GLY A 172 6.54 3.10 5.11
CA GLY A 172 5.24 2.49 4.84
C GLY A 172 4.37 3.26 3.85
N SER A 173 4.91 4.24 3.13
CA SER A 173 4.22 4.95 2.05
C SER A 173 4.31 4.16 0.73
N LEU A 174 3.22 4.16 -0.03
CA LEU A 174 3.14 3.52 -1.35
C LEU A 174 3.77 4.41 -2.42
N GLN A 175 4.81 3.90 -3.07
CA GLN A 175 5.49 4.58 -4.16
C GLN A 175 5.22 3.86 -5.48
N SER A 176 5.29 4.63 -6.56
CA SER A 176 5.10 4.13 -7.92
C SER A 176 6.27 4.62 -8.79
N PRO A 177 6.94 3.75 -9.54
CA PRO A 177 8.07 4.13 -10.35
C PRO A 177 7.64 4.74 -11.69
N TYR A 178 8.23 5.89 -12.01
CA TYR A 178 8.00 6.60 -13.26
C TYR A 178 9.33 6.91 -13.95
N LEU A 179 9.29 7.12 -15.26
CA LEU A 179 10.45 7.52 -16.04
C LEU A 179 10.50 9.04 -16.09
N LYS A 180 11.58 9.62 -15.57
CA LYS A 180 11.80 11.06 -15.63
C LYS A 180 12.14 11.47 -17.06
N ILE A 181 11.42 12.47 -17.55
CA ILE A 181 11.70 13.10 -18.84
C ILE A 181 12.82 14.13 -18.61
N SER A 182 13.83 14.11 -19.47
CA SER A 182 14.92 15.09 -19.44
C SER A 182 15.17 15.61 -20.84
N GLU A 183 15.29 16.93 -20.99
CA GLU A 183 15.59 17.58 -22.28
C GLU A 183 16.94 17.14 -22.86
N SER A 184 17.92 16.82 -22.00
CA SER A 184 19.33 16.72 -22.37
C SER A 184 19.94 15.31 -22.32
N SER A 185 19.24 14.30 -21.78
CA SER A 185 19.81 12.96 -21.61
C SER A 185 19.05 11.90 -22.38
N GLU A 186 19.78 11.12 -23.19
CA GLU A 186 19.26 9.92 -23.87
C GLU A 186 18.92 8.77 -22.89
N LYS A 187 19.16 8.96 -21.59
CA LYS A 187 18.98 7.93 -20.57
C LYS A 187 17.79 8.27 -19.68
N GLU A 188 16.69 7.59 -19.93
CA GLU A 188 15.53 7.60 -19.04
C GLU A 188 15.95 7.09 -17.65
N ARG A 189 15.57 7.84 -16.60
CA ARG A 189 15.85 7.46 -15.21
C ARG A 189 14.55 7.07 -14.54
N LEU A 190 14.54 5.89 -13.94
CA LEU A 190 13.42 5.39 -13.16
C LEU A 190 13.48 5.99 -11.74
N ILE A 191 12.41 6.66 -11.34
CA ILE A 191 12.28 7.34 -10.05
C ILE A 191 10.96 6.90 -9.40
N ALA A 192 11.04 6.39 -8.18
CA ALA A 192 9.87 6.06 -7.37
C ALA A 192 9.29 7.32 -6.73
N LEU A 193 8.06 7.69 -7.09
CA LEU A 193 7.37 8.85 -6.56
C LEU A 193 6.43 8.45 -5.43
N SER A 194 6.51 9.14 -4.29
CA SER A 194 5.50 9.07 -3.23
C SER A 194 4.21 9.81 -3.64
N PRO A 195 3.06 9.53 -2.99
CA PRO A 195 1.81 10.20 -3.33
C PRO A 195 1.88 11.71 -3.12
N ALA A 196 2.70 12.18 -2.18
CA ALA A 196 2.88 13.60 -1.91
C ALA A 196 3.74 14.31 -2.98
N GLU A 197 4.73 13.62 -3.55
CA GLU A 197 5.55 14.18 -4.64
C GLU A 197 4.78 14.15 -5.97
N ASP A 198 3.98 13.12 -6.19
CA ASP A 198 3.13 12.91 -7.37
C ASP A 198 2.15 14.07 -7.60
N ASP A 199 1.60 14.66 -6.53
CA ASP A 199 0.69 15.82 -6.57
C ASP A 199 1.30 17.06 -7.25
N TYR A 200 2.63 17.16 -7.31
CA TYR A 200 3.34 18.31 -7.90
C TYR A 200 3.96 17.99 -9.26
N CYS A 201 3.74 16.78 -9.78
CA CYS A 201 4.34 16.30 -11.02
C CYS A 201 3.29 16.13 -12.12
N ARG A 202 3.64 16.53 -13.34
CA ARG A 202 2.82 16.27 -14.54
C ARG A 202 3.23 14.94 -15.16
N ILE A 203 2.36 13.95 -15.04
CA ILE A 203 2.65 12.57 -15.45
C ILE A 203 1.89 12.24 -16.75
N ALA A 204 2.63 11.95 -17.82
CA ALA A 204 2.05 11.50 -19.08
C ALA A 204 1.44 10.10 -18.95
N ILE A 205 0.23 9.96 -19.52
CA ILE A 205 -0.55 8.72 -19.49
C ILE A 205 -0.18 7.81 -20.66
N GLU A 206 0.21 8.39 -21.79
CA GLU A 206 0.56 7.67 -23.00
C GLU A 206 1.98 7.09 -22.93
N ASN A 207 2.14 5.84 -23.38
CA ASN A 207 3.44 5.14 -23.38
C ASN A 207 4.12 5.17 -24.75
N SER A 208 3.92 6.24 -25.54
CA SER A 208 4.58 6.38 -26.83
C SER A 208 6.07 6.73 -26.62
N LEU A 209 6.92 6.21 -27.51
CA LEU A 209 8.37 6.30 -27.37
C LEU A 209 8.83 7.77 -27.45
N ILE A 210 9.83 8.17 -26.65
CA ILE A 210 10.44 9.51 -26.72
C ILE A 210 10.80 9.91 -28.17
N SER A 211 11.21 8.94 -29.00
CA SER A 211 11.54 9.16 -30.42
C SER A 211 10.34 9.56 -31.28
N GLN A 212 9.13 9.13 -30.95
CA GLN A 212 7.90 9.54 -31.63
C GLN A 212 7.45 10.95 -31.20
N TRP A 213 7.84 11.38 -29.99
CA TRP A 213 7.44 12.66 -29.40
C TRP A 213 8.33 13.80 -29.86
N ARG A 214 9.62 13.55 -30.10
CA ARG A 214 10.53 14.52 -30.74
C ARG A 214 10.04 14.97 -32.13
N THR A 215 9.19 14.19 -32.79
CA THR A 215 8.58 14.55 -34.08
C THR A 215 7.22 15.25 -33.91
N ARG A 216 6.68 15.30 -32.69
CA ARG A 216 5.35 15.84 -32.33
C ARG A 216 5.47 17.03 -31.37
N GLU A 217 6.49 17.87 -31.52
CA GLU A 217 6.75 19.01 -30.62
C GLU A 217 5.55 19.97 -30.47
N GLU A 218 4.62 19.97 -31.43
CA GLU A 218 3.45 20.86 -31.43
C GLU A 218 2.13 20.18 -30.99
N GLU A 219 2.09 18.86 -30.75
CA GLU A 219 0.85 18.19 -30.33
C GLU A 219 0.68 18.23 -28.80
N PRO A 220 -0.49 18.65 -28.29
CA PRO A 220 -0.75 18.65 -26.85
C PRO A 220 -0.91 17.22 -26.33
N ILE A 221 -0.18 16.91 -25.26
CA ILE A 221 -0.14 15.59 -24.63
C ILE A 221 -1.06 15.56 -23.41
N PRO A 222 -1.88 14.51 -23.25
CA PRO A 222 -2.65 14.30 -22.03
C PRO A 222 -1.74 13.90 -20.86
N VAL A 223 -1.76 14.73 -19.82
CA VAL A 223 -1.07 14.49 -18.55
C VAL A 223 -2.05 14.47 -17.40
N ARG A 224 -1.70 13.71 -16.38
CA ARG A 224 -2.32 13.77 -15.06
C ARG A 224 -1.56 14.76 -14.20
N TYR A 225 -2.29 15.65 -13.54
CA TYR A 225 -1.76 16.59 -12.56
C TYR A 225 -2.77 16.72 -11.42
N GLN A 226 -2.40 16.29 -10.21
CA GLN A 226 -3.31 16.20 -9.06
C GLN A 226 -4.55 15.34 -9.40
N GLN A 227 -5.75 15.92 -9.24
CA GLN A 227 -7.05 15.32 -9.54
C GLN A 227 -7.47 15.48 -11.01
N GLU A 228 -6.73 16.25 -11.82
CA GLU A 228 -7.16 16.66 -13.15
C GLU A 228 -6.35 16.02 -14.28
N PHE A 229 -7.01 15.92 -15.44
CA PHE A 229 -6.39 15.55 -16.70
C PHE A 229 -6.26 16.81 -17.55
N LEU A 230 -5.01 17.19 -17.83
CA LEU A 230 -4.68 18.39 -18.57
C LEU A 230 -4.03 18.01 -19.90
N SER A 231 -4.13 18.90 -20.88
CA SER A 231 -3.40 18.78 -22.14
C SER A 231 -2.28 19.82 -22.15
N VAL A 232 -1.03 19.37 -22.15
CA VAL A 232 0.15 20.24 -22.03
C VAL A 232 1.15 19.95 -23.16
N LEU A 233 2.07 20.89 -23.40
CA LEU A 233 3.18 20.67 -24.32
C LEU A 233 4.22 19.73 -23.72
N TRP A 234 5.03 19.08 -24.56
CA TRP A 234 6.05 18.11 -24.13
C TRP A 234 7.03 18.67 -23.09
N GLU A 235 7.48 19.90 -23.28
CA GLU A 235 8.41 20.60 -22.39
C GLU A 235 7.88 20.74 -20.95
N GLN A 236 6.56 20.63 -20.78
CA GLN A 236 5.88 20.76 -19.50
C GLN A 236 5.67 19.41 -18.80
N VAL A 237 6.00 18.28 -19.43
CA VAL A 237 5.81 16.94 -18.87
C VAL A 237 7.03 16.54 -18.05
N ASP A 238 6.83 16.20 -16.78
CA ASP A 238 7.92 15.86 -15.87
C ASP A 238 8.28 14.36 -15.94
N PHE A 239 7.26 13.51 -16.03
CA PHE A 239 7.39 12.06 -15.96
C PHE A 239 6.44 11.34 -16.91
N ARG A 240 6.77 10.09 -17.25
CA ARG A 240 5.89 9.18 -17.99
C ARG A 240 5.79 7.82 -17.31
N SER A 241 4.68 7.12 -17.56
CA SER A 241 4.51 5.72 -17.13
C SER A 241 5.50 4.79 -17.85
N ILE A 242 5.87 3.68 -17.19
CA ILE A 242 6.80 2.67 -17.75
C ILE A 242 6.09 1.76 -18.75
N HIS A 243 4.86 1.36 -18.42
CA HIS A 243 4.08 0.39 -19.16
C HIS A 243 2.58 0.71 -19.04
N PRO A 244 1.73 0.44 -20.04
CA PRO A 244 0.29 0.72 -19.94
C PRO A 244 -0.39 -0.01 -18.79
N LEU A 245 0.06 -1.24 -18.49
CA LEU A 245 -0.45 -2.05 -17.37
C LEU A 245 0.08 -1.61 -15.99
N HIS A 246 0.89 -0.55 -15.90
CA HIS A 246 1.47 -0.05 -14.65
C HIS A 246 0.41 0.22 -13.57
N TYR A 247 -0.80 0.64 -13.97
CA TYR A 247 -1.87 0.99 -13.04
C TYR A 247 -2.67 -0.20 -12.49
N PHE A 248 -2.49 -1.39 -13.08
CA PHE A 248 -3.26 -2.58 -12.73
C PHE A 248 -2.50 -3.50 -11.79
N SER A 249 -3.23 -4.40 -11.12
CA SER A 249 -2.64 -5.48 -10.33
C SER A 249 -2.14 -6.61 -11.22
N VAL A 250 -1.42 -7.55 -10.62
CA VAL A 250 -0.98 -8.79 -11.30
C VAL A 250 -2.17 -9.54 -11.90
N GLY A 251 -3.29 -9.68 -11.18
CA GLY A 251 -4.47 -10.38 -11.68
C GLY A 251 -5.11 -9.68 -12.90
N ALA A 252 -5.38 -8.38 -12.79
CA ALA A 252 -5.96 -7.63 -13.89
C ALA A 252 -5.02 -7.54 -15.11
N SER A 253 -3.70 -7.51 -14.90
CA SER A 253 -2.71 -7.43 -15.98
C SER A 253 -2.67 -8.64 -16.91
N LEU A 254 -3.19 -9.79 -16.47
CA LEU A 254 -3.26 -11.03 -17.26
C LEU A 254 -4.47 -11.09 -18.19
N ILE A 255 -5.36 -10.10 -18.15
CA ILE A 255 -6.53 -10.03 -19.04
C ILE A 255 -6.10 -9.38 -20.36
N PRO A 256 -6.08 -10.12 -21.49
CA PRO A 256 -5.81 -9.51 -22.78
C PRO A 256 -6.96 -8.58 -23.18
N PHE A 257 -6.63 -7.50 -23.90
CA PHE A 257 -7.58 -6.49 -24.36
C PHE A 257 -8.41 -5.86 -23.23
N ILE A 258 -7.82 -5.68 -22.05
CA ILE A 258 -8.52 -5.10 -20.88
C ILE A 258 -9.13 -3.73 -21.19
N GLU A 259 -8.52 -2.95 -22.09
CA GLU A 259 -9.01 -1.66 -22.57
C GLU A 259 -10.34 -1.73 -23.33
N HIS A 260 -10.72 -2.91 -23.83
CA HIS A 260 -11.99 -3.18 -24.50
C HIS A 260 -13.05 -3.81 -23.58
N ASN A 261 -12.71 -4.02 -22.30
CA ASN A 261 -13.61 -4.61 -21.31
C ASN A 261 -14.10 -3.52 -20.35
N ASP A 262 -15.35 -3.63 -19.90
CA ASP A 262 -15.82 -2.81 -18.80
C ASP A 262 -15.17 -3.24 -17.47
N ALA A 263 -15.09 -2.31 -16.53
CA ALA A 263 -14.39 -2.52 -15.26
C ALA A 263 -15.00 -3.65 -14.41
N ASN A 264 -16.33 -3.87 -14.49
CA ASN A 264 -17.00 -4.91 -13.71
C ASN A 264 -16.68 -6.30 -14.27
N CYS A 265 -16.68 -6.46 -15.59
CA CYS A 265 -16.24 -7.70 -16.22
C CYS A 265 -14.76 -7.98 -15.97
N ALA A 266 -13.89 -6.96 -16.01
CA ALA A 266 -12.47 -7.11 -15.67
C ALA A 266 -12.27 -7.52 -14.20
N LEU A 267 -13.04 -6.95 -13.27
CA LEU A 267 -13.04 -7.33 -11.85
C LEU A 267 -13.44 -8.80 -11.67
N THR A 268 -14.56 -9.19 -12.28
CA THR A 268 -15.07 -10.57 -12.22
C THR A 268 -14.07 -11.54 -12.84
N GLY A 269 -13.50 -11.18 -14.00
CA GLY A 269 -12.49 -11.98 -14.71
C GLY A 269 -11.23 -12.20 -13.88
N SER A 270 -10.66 -11.14 -13.31
CA SER A 270 -9.48 -11.25 -12.42
C SER A 270 -9.78 -12.10 -11.18
N THR A 271 -11.01 -12.06 -10.67
CA THR A 271 -11.43 -12.90 -9.54
C THR A 271 -11.57 -14.37 -9.92
N MET A 272 -12.19 -14.66 -11.07
CA MET A 272 -12.33 -16.02 -11.59
C MET A 272 -10.99 -16.68 -11.90
N GLN A 273 -10.01 -15.94 -12.41
CA GLN A 273 -8.66 -16.47 -12.66
C GLN A 273 -8.01 -17.07 -11.41
N ARG A 274 -8.26 -16.50 -10.22
CA ARG A 274 -7.71 -17.01 -8.94
C ARG A 274 -8.38 -18.30 -8.46
N GLN A 275 -9.55 -18.63 -9.02
CA GLN A 275 -10.31 -19.83 -8.67
C GLN A 275 -10.04 -20.99 -9.65
N ALA A 276 -9.28 -20.73 -10.73
CA ALA A 276 -8.95 -21.75 -11.72
C ALA A 276 -8.06 -22.85 -11.11
N VAL A 277 -8.46 -24.11 -11.27
CA VAL A 277 -7.72 -25.26 -10.74
C VAL A 277 -6.66 -25.70 -11.76
N PRO A 278 -5.40 -25.90 -11.34
CA PRO A 278 -4.35 -26.42 -12.22
C PRO A 278 -4.70 -27.80 -12.80
N LEU A 279 -4.51 -27.96 -14.11
CA LEU A 279 -4.74 -29.22 -14.82
C LEU A 279 -3.50 -30.12 -14.78
N ILE A 280 -3.68 -31.42 -15.04
CA ILE A 280 -2.58 -32.41 -15.13
C ILE A 280 -1.61 -32.04 -16.28
N ASN A 281 -2.15 -31.57 -17.41
CA ASN A 281 -1.38 -31.12 -18.55
C ASN A 281 -1.78 -29.67 -18.90
N PRO A 282 -1.12 -28.66 -18.31
CA PRO A 282 -1.43 -27.27 -18.60
C PRO A 282 -0.93 -26.87 -19.99
N GLU A 283 -1.74 -26.12 -20.72
CA GLU A 283 -1.38 -25.53 -22.00
C GLU A 283 -1.05 -24.04 -21.82
N ARG A 284 -0.12 -23.53 -22.63
CA ARG A 284 0.17 -22.09 -22.66
C ARG A 284 -1.00 -21.34 -23.29
N CYS A 285 -1.24 -20.12 -22.83
CA CYS A 285 -2.18 -19.23 -23.52
C CYS A 285 -1.69 -18.96 -24.96
N PHE A 286 -2.61 -19.01 -25.93
CA PHE A 286 -2.32 -18.59 -27.30
C PHE A 286 -2.29 -17.06 -27.41
N VAL A 287 -3.14 -16.39 -26.63
CA VAL A 287 -3.22 -14.93 -26.51
C VAL A 287 -2.90 -14.60 -25.05
N GLY A 288 -1.81 -13.85 -24.84
CA GLY A 288 -1.33 -13.44 -23.53
C GLY A 288 -0.90 -11.98 -23.54
N THR A 289 -0.53 -11.49 -22.36
CA THR A 289 -0.14 -10.09 -22.11
C THR A 289 1.36 -9.89 -21.99
N GLY A 290 2.12 -10.98 -21.84
CA GLY A 290 3.54 -10.96 -21.51
C GLY A 290 3.81 -10.91 -20.01
N SER A 291 2.76 -10.80 -19.18
CA SER A 291 2.87 -10.84 -17.71
C SER A 291 2.84 -12.27 -17.15
N GLU A 292 2.63 -13.27 -18.01
CA GLU A 292 2.54 -14.70 -17.64
C GLU A 292 3.91 -15.34 -17.33
N SER A 293 5.01 -14.76 -17.84
CA SER A 293 6.39 -15.29 -17.72
C SER A 293 7.14 -14.69 -16.54
#